data_AF-A0A821MEJ2-F1
#
_entry.id   AF-A0A821MEJ2-F1
#
_cell.length_a   1.000
_cell.length_b   1.000
_cell.length_c   1.000
_cell.angle_alpha   90.00
_cell.angle_beta   90.00
_cell.angle_gamma   90.00
#
_symmetry.space_group_name_H-M   'P 1'
#
loop_
_entity.id
_entity.type
_entity.pdbx_description
1 polymer ?
#
loop_
_entity_poly.entity_id
_entity_poly.type
_entity_poly.pdbx_seq_one_letter_code
_entity_poly.pdbx_strand_id
1 'polypeptide(L)'
;MEAVLWAFYHTNSFEEGALKALNLGNDADTVGAVYGMLAGAYYGINAIPIEWREKCSYQGLVQTIADEILTQSQQLAETGEKKVAPSNQTSLQYRSVLKV
;
A
#
# COMPACT_ATOMS: atom_id res chain seq x y z
N MET A 1 2.68 -13.57 9.38
CA MET A 1 1.82 -12.81 8.45
C MET A 1 0.42 -13.42 8.27
N GLU A 2 0.23 -14.73 8.48
CA GLU A 2 -1.10 -15.36 8.40
C GLU A 2 -2.16 -14.71 9.31
N ALA A 3 -1.78 -14.28 10.52
CA ALA A 3 -2.68 -13.59 11.45
C ALA A 3 -3.29 -12.30 10.88
N VAL A 4 -2.52 -11.53 10.09
CA VAL A 4 -3.00 -10.28 9.47
C VAL A 4 -4.08 -10.58 8.45
N LEU A 5 -3.80 -11.50 7.51
CA LEU A 5 -4.74 -11.88 6.46
C LEU A 5 -5.98 -12.56 7.03
N TRP A 6 -5.79 -13.43 8.04
CA TRP A 6 -6.89 -14.07 8.71
C TRP A 6 -7.78 -13.06 9.43
N ALA A 7 -7.22 -12.14 10.22
CA ALA A 7 -8.01 -11.11 10.90
C ALA A 7 -8.73 -10.20 9.91
N PHE A 8 -8.04 -9.75 8.86
CA PHE A 8 -8.63 -8.93 7.80
C PHE A 8 -9.81 -9.62 7.11
N TYR A 9 -9.67 -10.90 6.76
CA TYR A 9 -10.73 -11.66 6.10
C TYR A 9 -11.93 -11.96 7.00
N HIS A 10 -11.73 -12.04 8.32
CA HIS A 10 -12.77 -12.44 9.29
C HIS A 10 -13.33 -11.26 10.11
N THR A 11 -13.24 -10.04 9.59
CA THR A 11 -13.78 -8.82 10.23
C THR A 11 -14.29 -7.85 9.18
N ASN A 12 -15.17 -6.92 9.57
CA ASN A 12 -15.84 -6.01 8.62
C ASN A 12 -15.47 -4.53 8.85
N SER A 13 -14.56 -4.24 9.77
CA SER A 13 -14.09 -2.88 10.03
C SER A 13 -12.60 -2.85 10.30
N PHE A 14 -11.98 -1.69 10.06
CA PHE A 14 -10.58 -1.46 10.39
C PHE A 14 -10.30 -1.77 11.86
N GLU A 15 -11.12 -1.21 12.75
CA GLU A 15 -10.98 -1.35 14.20
C GLU A 15 -11.08 -2.81 14.66
N GLU A 16 -12.13 -3.52 14.24
CA GLU A 16 -12.35 -4.92 14.66
C GLU A 16 -11.18 -5.81 14.24
N GLY A 17 -10.75 -5.70 12.98
CA GLY A 17 -9.64 -6.50 12.48
C GLY A 17 -8.29 -6.08 13.05
N ALA A 18 -8.08 -4.80 13.36
CA ALA A 18 -6.85 -4.34 14.01
C ALA A 18 -6.73 -4.94 15.41
N LEU A 19 -7.78 -4.83 16.22
CA LEU A 19 -7.82 -5.43 17.55
C LEU A 19 -7.65 -6.95 17.48
N LYS A 20 -8.27 -7.61 16.51
CA LYS A 20 -8.14 -9.06 16.32
C LYS A 20 -6.72 -9.45 15.90
N ALA A 21 -6.11 -8.75 14.95
CA ALA A 21 -4.75 -9.03 14.48
C ALA A 21 -3.72 -8.83 15.60
N LEU A 22 -3.80 -7.71 16.31
CA LEU A 22 -2.86 -7.35 17.39
C LEU A 22 -2.93 -8.32 18.57
N ASN A 23 -4.11 -8.83 18.90
CA ASN A 23 -4.29 -9.78 20.01
C ASN A 23 -3.93 -11.24 19.65
N LEU A 24 -3.63 -11.55 18.38
CA LEU A 24 -3.23 -12.89 17.93
C LEU A 24 -1.71 -13.08 17.83
N GLY A 25 -0.94 -11.99 17.78
CA GLY A 25 0.50 -12.02 17.54
C GLY A 25 1.31 -11.76 18.81
N ASN A 26 2.46 -12.44 18.93
CA ASN A 26 3.47 -12.10 19.95
C ASN A 26 4.26 -10.82 19.59
N ASP A 27 4.26 -10.46 18.29
CA ASP A 27 4.91 -9.27 17.74
C ASP A 27 3.84 -8.30 17.22
N ALA A 28 3.18 -7.63 18.17
CA ALA A 28 2.07 -6.73 17.90
C ALA A 28 2.50 -5.53 17.05
N ASP A 29 3.72 -5.03 17.20
CA ASP A 29 4.21 -3.85 16.46
C ASP A 29 4.32 -4.17 14.96
N THR A 30 4.96 -5.28 14.60
CA THR A 30 5.08 -5.70 13.20
C THR A 30 3.72 -6.08 12.61
N VAL A 31 2.90 -6.83 13.35
CA VAL A 31 1.56 -7.24 12.90
C VAL A 31 0.66 -6.03 12.70
N GLY A 32 0.70 -5.08 13.62
CA GLY A 32 -0.06 -3.83 13.57
C GLY A 32 0.32 -2.96 12.38
N ALA A 33 1.62 -2.81 12.10
CA ALA A 33 2.09 -2.06 10.95
C ALA A 33 1.61 -2.68 9.63
N VAL A 34 1.76 -4.00 9.47
CA VAL A 34 1.34 -4.71 8.26
C VAL A 34 -0.19 -4.69 8.10
N TYR A 35 -0.94 -4.92 9.18
CA TYR A 35 -2.40 -4.84 9.15
C TYR A 35 -2.86 -3.42 8.82
N GLY A 36 -2.30 -2.40 9.47
CA GLY A 36 -2.65 -0.99 9.25
C GLY A 36 -2.43 -0.54 7.81
N MET A 37 -1.34 -0.99 7.17
CA MET A 37 -1.10 -0.73 5.75
C MET A 37 -2.17 -1.37 4.86
N LEU A 38 -2.45 -2.66 5.03
CA LEU A 38 -3.42 -3.39 4.22
C LEU A 38 -4.85 -2.85 4.42
N ALA A 39 -5.30 -2.79 5.67
CA ALA A 39 -6.64 -2.37 6.03
C ALA A 39 -6.84 -0.87 5.77
N GLY A 40 -5.81 -0.04 5.95
CA GLY A 40 -5.85 1.39 5.65
C GLY A 40 -6.00 1.66 4.15
N ALA A 41 -5.33 0.88 3.31
CA ALA A 41 -5.50 0.97 1.85
C ALA A 41 -6.90 0.53 1.38
N TYR A 42 -7.52 -0.43 2.08
CA TYR A 42 -8.84 -0.94 1.73
C TYR A 42 -10.00 -0.08 2.27
N TYR A 43 -10.01 0.21 3.58
CA TYR A 43 -11.09 0.94 4.24
C TYR A 43 -10.93 2.47 4.17
N GLY A 44 -9.74 2.97 3.87
CA GLY A 44 -9.41 4.39 3.86
C GLY A 44 -9.18 4.99 5.26
N ILE A 45 -8.58 6.19 5.28
CA ILE A 45 -8.16 6.87 6.53
C ILE A 45 -9.32 7.16 7.49
N ASN A 46 -10.52 7.42 6.96
CA ASN A 46 -11.69 7.76 7.76
C ASN A 46 -12.28 6.57 8.52
N ALA A 47 -11.93 5.34 8.14
CA ALA A 47 -12.34 4.14 8.86
C ALA A 47 -11.50 3.87 10.11
N ILE A 48 -10.35 4.55 10.26
CA ILE A 48 -9.53 4.47 11.46
C ILE A 48 -10.17 5.34 12.55
N PRO A 49 -10.43 4.79 13.75
CA PRO A 49 -10.98 5.55 14.88
C PRO A 49 -10.23 6.88 15.08
N ILE A 50 -10.98 7.97 15.20
CA ILE A 50 -10.41 9.33 15.26
C ILE A 50 -9.43 9.46 16.43
N GLU A 51 -9.77 8.86 17.56
CA GLU A 51 -8.97 8.84 18.78
C GLU A 51 -7.63 8.09 18.61
N TRP A 52 -7.53 7.17 17.65
CA TRP A 52 -6.26 6.50 17.33
C TRP A 52 -5.40 7.38 16.44
N ARG A 53 -6.02 8.04 15.44
CA ARG A 53 -5.33 8.99 14.57
C ARG A 53 -4.76 10.17 15.36
N GLU A 54 -5.55 10.73 16.26
CA GLU A 54 -5.12 11.85 17.11
C GLU A 54 -3.98 11.50 18.06
N LYS A 55 -3.84 10.24 18.47
CA LYS A 55 -2.74 9.75 19.31
C LYS A 55 -1.50 9.31 18.50
N CYS A 56 -1.62 9.20 17.18
CA CYS A 56 -0.52 8.80 16.32
C CYS A 56 0.52 9.92 16.25
N SER A 57 1.70 9.66 16.82
CA SER A 57 2.82 10.59 16.70
C SER A 57 3.21 10.73 15.24
N TYR A 58 3.56 11.95 14.83
CA TYR A 58 3.95 12.28 13.46
C TYR A 58 2.85 12.08 12.40
N GLN A 59 1.57 11.98 12.78
CA GLN A 59 0.47 11.82 11.80
C GLN A 59 0.50 12.86 10.66
N GLY A 60 0.83 14.11 10.97
CA GLY A 60 0.93 15.18 9.96
C GLY A 60 2.07 14.96 8.98
N LEU A 61 3.23 14.50 9.46
CA LEU A 61 4.38 14.17 8.59
C LEU A 61 4.05 12.97 7.69
N VAL A 62 3.45 11.91 8.25
CA VAL A 62 3.04 10.73 7.50
C VAL A 62 2.04 11.10 6.40
N GLN A 63 1.06 11.95 6.72
CA GLN A 63 0.08 12.44 5.75
C GLN A 63 0.77 13.23 4.62
N THR A 64 1.65 14.18 4.94
CA THR A 64 2.41 14.94 3.95
C THR A 64 3.20 14.03 3.01
N ILE A 65 3.93 13.05 3.56
CA ILE A 65 4.71 12.10 2.75
C ILE A 65 3.79 11.28 1.84
N ALA A 66 2.64 10.80 2.35
CA ALA A 66 1.68 10.05 1.54
C ALA A 66 1.13 10.88 0.37
N ASP A 67 0.80 12.15 0.62
CA ASP A 67 0.29 13.07 -0.40
C ASP A 67 1.36 13.41 -1.46
N GLU A 68 2.62 13.59 -1.03
CA GLU A 68 3.76 13.80 -1.94
C GLU A 68 4.01 12.59 -2.84
N ILE A 69 3.99 11.37 -2.26
CA ILE A 69 4.15 10.12 -3.01
C ILE A 69 3.03 9.97 -4.04
N LEU A 70 1.77 10.24 -3.66
CA LEU A 70 0.63 10.16 -4.57
C LEU A 70 0.77 11.15 -5.73
N THR A 71 1.13 12.40 -5.42
CA THR A 71 1.33 13.45 -6.42
C THR A 71 2.43 13.06 -7.41
N GLN A 72 3.57 12.58 -6.93
CA GLN A 72 4.67 12.14 -7.80
C GLN A 72 4.27 10.92 -8.65
N SER A 73 3.52 9.97 -8.08
CA SER A 73 3.03 8.80 -8.81
C SER A 73 2.11 9.20 -9.98
N GLN A 74 1.22 10.17 -9.77
CA GLN A 74 0.32 10.69 -10.81
C GLN A 74 1.09 11.40 -11.93
N GLN A 75 2.04 12.27 -11.58
CA GLN A 75 2.90 12.96 -12.56
C GLN A 75 3.70 11.99 -13.44
N LEU A 76 4.20 10.90 -12.85
CA LEU A 76 4.91 9.85 -13.59
C LEU A 76 3.99 9.08 -14.53
N ALA A 77 2.75 8.79 -14.12
CA ALA A 77 1.75 8.13 -14.99
C ALA A 77 1.45 8.97 -16.23
N GLU A 78 1.21 10.27 -16.05
CA GLU A 78 0.94 11.22 -17.15
C GLU A 78 2.14 11.40 -18.11
N THR A 79 3.37 11.29 -17.58
CA THR A 79 4.61 11.39 -18.36
C THR A 79 4.89 10.08 -19.12
N GLY A 80 4.54 8.93 -18.54
CA GLY A 80 4.67 7.61 -19.15
C GLY A 80 3.75 7.40 -20.35
N GLU A 81 2.52 7.90 -20.30
CA GLU A 81 1.58 7.84 -21.43
C GLU A 81 2.07 8.62 -22.67
N LYS A 82 2.86 9.67 -22.49
CA LYS A 82 3.44 10.44 -23.61
C LYS A 82 4.61 9.75 -24.33
N LYS A 83 5.07 8.57 -23.88
CA LYS A 83 6.29 7.92 -24.42
C LYS A 83 6.08 6.70 -25.32
N VAL A 84 4.84 6.35 -25.68
CA VAL A 84 4.57 5.22 -26.60
C VAL A 84 4.02 5.71 -27.95
N ALA A 85 4.91 6.27 -28.78
CA ALA A 85 4.75 6.23 -30.23
C ALA A 85 5.79 5.23 -30.76
N PRO A 86 5.40 4.16 -31.49
CA PRO A 86 6.34 3.15 -31.94
C PRO A 86 7.16 3.74 -33.10
N SER A 87 8.41 4.14 -32.84
CA SER A 87 9.41 4.21 -33.90
C SER A 87 9.94 2.80 -34.14
N ASN A 88 9.53 2.23 -35.26
CA ASN A 88 10.00 0.95 -35.79
C ASN A 88 11.53 0.97 -35.95
N GLN A 89 12.29 0.51 -34.95
CA GLN A 89 13.71 0.17 -35.11
C GLN A 89 14.27 -0.81 -34.06
N THR A 90 13.61 -1.06 -32.93
CA THR A 90 14.20 -1.87 -31.82
C THR A 90 13.84 -3.37 -31.85
N SER A 91 12.97 -3.83 -32.76
CA SER A 91 12.48 -5.22 -32.77
C SER A 91 13.46 -6.27 -33.34
N LEU A 92 14.62 -5.86 -33.86
CA LEU A 92 15.58 -6.77 -34.49
C LEU A 92 16.72 -7.26 -33.57
N GLN A 93 16.91 -6.67 -32.39
CA GLN A 93 18.02 -7.06 -31.49
C GLN A 93 17.67 -8.22 -30.54
N TYR A 94 16.40 -8.46 -30.22
CA TYR A 94 16.02 -9.45 -29.20
C TYR A 94 15.84 -10.90 -29.70
N ARG A 95 15.88 -11.16 -31.02
CA ARG A 95 15.64 -12.52 -31.55
C ARG A 95 16.89 -13.43 -31.60
N SER A 96 18.07 -12.96 -31.16
CA SER A 96 19.29 -13.78 -31.16
C SER A 96 19.61 -14.49 -29.84
N VAL A 97 18.89 -14.18 -28.73
CA VAL A 97 19.25 -14.70 -27.39
C VAL A 97 18.34 -15.86 -26.91
N LEU A 98 17.25 -16.17 -27.63
CA LEU A 98 16.34 -17.27 -27.27
C LEU A 98 16.32 -18.40 -28.31
N LYS A 99 17.52 -18.87 -28.69
CA LYS A 99 17.68 -20.23 -29.23
C LYS A 99 18.71 -20.97 -28.38
N VAL A 100 18.22 -21.53 -27.28
CA VAL A 100 18.65 -22.83 -26.76
C VAL A 100 17.38 -23.63 -26.53
#